data_AF-A0A090TBN8-F1
#
_entry.id   AF-A0A090TBN8-F1
#
_cell.length_a   1.000
_cell.length_b   1.000
_cell.length_c   1.000
_cell.angle_alpha   90.00
_cell.angle_beta   90.00
_cell.angle_gamma   90.00
#
_symmetry.space_group_name_H-M   'P 1'
#
loop_
_entity.id
_entity.type
_entity.pdbx_description
1 polymer ?
#
loop_
_entity_poly.entity_id
_entity_poly.type
_entity_poly.pdbx_seq_one_letter_code
_entity_poly.pdbx_strand_id
1 'polypeptide(L)'
;MLPAKLTSTGNMVTDSLEYVKYMLQYRGGGLGMQIMLLCGFASYMTHIGANNVVVKQFSKPLSFITSPYVLLVAAYVVACLMSLAVSSATGLGVLLMATLFPMMTAMGISRPAAVAVCASPAAIILSPTSGDVVIAAEKSGLALDVFAVQTVLPVSICAIIVMAAAAFFWNKYLDKKENTPMERVDVSEIKVDAPAFYCILPFLPIIGVFLFNGRTIPGLSLDIYTIVVGSIFLGAVVDFIVKRFNGKKTLEDLESCYQAWPMRLKVW
;
A
#
# COMPACT_ATOMS: atom_id res chain seq x y z
N MET A 1 -0.20 -20.41 -32.85
CA MET A 1 -0.74 -19.39 -33.78
C MET A 1 -0.37 -18.03 -33.22
N LEU A 2 0.27 -17.18 -34.03
CA LEU A 2 0.58 -15.80 -33.63
C LEU A 2 -0.72 -14.98 -33.47
N PRO A 3 -0.78 -14.02 -32.52
CA PRO A 3 -1.86 -13.04 -32.43
C PRO A 3 -2.13 -12.39 -33.80
N ALA A 4 -3.40 -12.14 -34.13
CA ALA A 4 -3.86 -11.68 -35.45
C ALA A 4 -3.23 -10.37 -36.00
N LYS A 5 -2.39 -9.69 -35.21
CA LYS A 5 -1.68 -8.44 -35.56
C LYS A 5 -0.19 -8.64 -35.89
N LEU A 6 0.35 -9.86 -35.77
CA LEU A 6 1.76 -10.14 -36.05
C LEU A 6 1.92 -10.88 -37.38
N THR A 7 2.68 -10.27 -38.29
CA THR A 7 3.13 -10.90 -39.53
C THR A 7 4.08 -12.04 -39.18
N SER A 8 3.81 -13.25 -39.67
CA SER A 8 4.70 -14.40 -39.49
C SER A 8 6.06 -14.11 -40.11
N THR A 9 7.10 -14.42 -39.36
CA THR A 9 8.51 -14.31 -39.74
C THR A 9 8.96 -15.44 -40.66
N GLY A 10 8.05 -16.36 -41.02
CA GLY A 10 8.28 -17.44 -41.99
C GLY A 10 8.90 -18.72 -41.42
N ASN A 11 9.23 -18.79 -40.13
CA ASN A 11 9.71 -20.01 -39.46
C ASN A 11 9.15 -20.10 -38.03
N MET A 12 8.80 -21.30 -37.58
CA MET A 12 8.21 -21.55 -36.24
C MET A 12 9.13 -21.10 -35.09
N VAL A 13 10.45 -21.16 -35.26
CA VAL A 13 11.41 -20.74 -34.21
C VAL A 13 11.40 -19.22 -34.04
N THR A 14 11.44 -18.47 -35.13
CA THR A 14 11.42 -16.99 -35.09
C THR A 14 10.04 -16.46 -34.71
N ASP A 15 8.97 -17.13 -35.12
CA ASP A 15 7.60 -16.81 -34.68
C ASP A 15 7.43 -17.02 -33.16
N SER A 16 8.08 -18.02 -32.58
CA SER A 16 8.04 -18.24 -31.13
C SER A 16 8.75 -17.11 -30.37
N LEU A 17 9.88 -16.62 -30.88
CA LEU A 17 10.59 -15.48 -30.30
C LEU A 17 9.82 -14.16 -30.48
N GLU A 18 9.20 -13.94 -31.64
CA GLU A 18 8.38 -12.76 -31.90
C GLU A 18 7.13 -12.75 -31.02
N TYR A 19 6.54 -13.92 -30.75
CA TYR A 19 5.46 -14.05 -29.77
C TYR A 19 5.90 -13.66 -28.36
N VAL A 20 7.08 -14.10 -27.92
CA VAL A 20 7.65 -13.71 -26.61
C VAL A 20 7.88 -12.20 -26.56
N LYS A 21 8.47 -11.62 -27.60
CA LYS A 21 8.67 -10.16 -27.71
C LYS A 21 7.35 -9.41 -27.65
N TYR A 22 6.34 -9.83 -28.40
CA TYR A 22 5.01 -9.22 -28.36
C TYR A 22 4.38 -9.32 -26.97
N MET A 23 4.44 -10.49 -26.34
CA MET A 23 3.91 -10.67 -24.99
C MET A 23 4.65 -9.79 -23.97
N LEU A 24 5.97 -9.62 -24.10
CA LEU A 24 6.76 -8.71 -23.28
C LEU A 24 6.39 -7.24 -23.52
N GLN A 25 6.19 -6.81 -24.77
CA GLN A 25 5.77 -5.45 -25.09
C GLN A 25 4.34 -5.17 -24.61
N TYR A 26 3.42 -6.11 -24.80
CA TYR A 26 2.02 -5.97 -24.40
C TYR A 26 1.87 -5.97 -22.86
N ARG A 27 2.49 -6.95 -22.18
CA ARG A 27 2.46 -7.04 -20.71
C ARG A 27 3.30 -5.95 -20.04
N GLY A 28 4.47 -5.63 -20.61
CA GLY A 28 5.36 -4.58 -20.11
C GLY A 28 4.79 -3.19 -20.29
N GLY A 29 4.15 -2.92 -21.43
CA GLY A 29 3.51 -1.63 -21.72
C GLY A 29 2.18 -1.42 -20.99
N GLY A 30 1.38 -2.47 -20.79
CA GLY A 30 0.16 -2.41 -19.99
C GLY A 30 0.46 -2.53 -18.50
N LEU A 31 0.36 -3.76 -17.97
CA LEU A 31 0.54 -4.08 -16.54
C LEU A 31 1.81 -3.45 -15.94
N GLY A 32 2.93 -3.47 -16.66
CA GLY A 32 4.18 -2.87 -16.20
C GLY A 32 4.06 -1.37 -15.89
N MET A 33 3.39 -0.60 -16.75
CA MET A 33 3.14 0.82 -16.55
C MET A 33 2.20 1.07 -15.35
N GLN A 34 1.21 0.21 -15.18
CA GLN A 34 0.26 0.23 -14.06
C GLN A 34 1.01 0.09 -12.72
N ILE A 35 1.88 -0.91 -12.62
CA ILE A 35 2.71 -1.16 -11.44
C ILE A 35 3.66 0.02 -11.19
N MET A 36 4.30 0.55 -12.24
CA MET A 36 5.20 1.70 -12.10
C MET A 36 4.51 2.93 -11.52
N LEU A 37 3.31 3.26 -12.01
CA LEU A 37 2.55 4.40 -11.51
C LEU A 37 2.14 4.22 -10.05
N LEU A 38 1.70 3.01 -9.66
CA LEU A 38 1.33 2.69 -8.29
C LEU A 38 2.53 2.74 -7.34
N CYS A 39 3.68 2.18 -7.74
CA CYS A 39 4.92 2.27 -6.98
C CYS A 39 5.43 3.71 -6.86
N GLY A 40 5.37 4.48 -7.95
CA GLY A 40 5.72 5.90 -7.97
C GLY A 40 4.86 6.72 -7.01
N PHE A 41 3.54 6.56 -7.09
CA PHE A 41 2.60 7.20 -6.17
C PHE A 41 2.88 6.84 -4.70
N ALA A 42 3.06 5.55 -4.39
CA ALA A 42 3.32 5.11 -3.02
C ALA A 42 4.63 5.70 -2.46
N SER A 43 5.67 5.78 -3.30
CA SER A 43 6.94 6.41 -2.91
C SER A 43 6.80 7.93 -2.73
N TYR A 44 6.08 8.60 -3.62
CA TYR A 44 5.78 10.03 -3.51
C TYR A 44 5.02 10.36 -2.22
N MET A 45 3.95 9.62 -1.91
CA MET A 45 3.19 9.79 -0.66
C MET A 45 4.05 9.54 0.60
N THR A 46 5.03 8.65 0.50
CA THR A 46 6.01 8.42 1.59
C THR A 46 6.96 9.60 1.71
N HIS A 47 7.48 10.11 0.59
CA HIS A 47 8.45 11.21 0.54
C HIS A 47 7.88 12.51 1.10
N ILE A 48 6.65 12.87 0.73
CA ILE A 48 5.97 14.07 1.26
C ILE A 48 5.48 13.90 2.71
N GLY A 49 5.71 12.72 3.32
CA GLY A 49 5.33 12.42 4.71
C GLY A 49 3.85 12.16 4.93
N ALA A 50 3.04 12.03 3.87
CA ALA A 50 1.60 11.77 4.00
C ALA A 50 1.33 10.45 4.74
N ASN A 51 2.11 9.42 4.46
CA ASN A 51 2.00 8.12 5.14
C ASN A 51 2.24 8.22 6.65
N ASN A 52 3.16 9.08 7.10
CA ASN A 52 3.42 9.31 8.53
C ASN A 52 2.23 10.01 9.22
N VAL A 53 1.55 10.93 8.52
CA VAL A 53 0.35 11.60 9.02
C VAL A 53 -0.79 10.61 9.20
N VAL A 54 -1.00 9.72 8.22
CA VAL A 54 -1.99 8.64 8.34
C VAL A 54 -1.69 7.82 9.60
N VAL A 55 -0.47 7.30 9.75
CA VAL A 55 -0.15 6.48 10.93
C VAL A 55 -0.35 7.24 12.23
N LYS A 56 0.08 8.50 12.35
CA LYS A 56 -0.16 9.30 13.56
C LYS A 56 -1.65 9.40 13.91
N GLN A 57 -2.50 9.61 12.91
CA GLN A 57 -3.94 9.73 13.11
C GLN A 57 -4.55 8.42 13.64
N PHE A 58 -4.09 7.28 13.13
CA PHE A 58 -4.54 5.96 13.59
C PHE A 58 -3.86 5.49 14.88
N SER A 59 -2.67 5.98 15.18
CA SER A 59 -1.92 5.71 16.41
C SER A 59 -2.47 6.46 17.63
N LYS A 60 -3.08 7.64 17.43
CA LYS A 60 -3.70 8.44 18.51
C LYS A 60 -4.82 7.71 19.30
N PRO A 61 -5.78 7.00 18.68
CA PRO A 61 -6.78 6.24 19.43
C PRO A 61 -6.17 5.02 20.16
N LEU A 62 -5.05 4.47 19.67
CA LEU A 62 -4.39 3.32 20.28
C LEU A 62 -3.76 3.62 21.64
N SER A 63 -3.27 4.85 21.86
CA SER A 63 -2.68 5.23 23.14
C SER A 63 -3.70 5.22 24.30
N PHE A 64 -5.00 5.25 24.04
CA PHE A 64 -6.04 5.13 25.07
C PHE A 64 -6.25 3.69 25.56
N ILE A 65 -5.73 2.69 24.85
CA ILE A 65 -5.92 1.28 25.20
C ILE A 65 -4.91 0.88 26.27
N THR A 66 -5.41 0.54 27.46
CA THR A 66 -4.59 0.17 28.62
C THR A 66 -4.26 -1.32 28.70
N SER A 67 -4.76 -2.17 27.80
CA SER A 67 -4.47 -3.62 27.82
C SER A 67 -3.46 -3.99 26.72
N PRO A 68 -2.26 -4.52 27.04
CA PRO A 68 -1.20 -4.81 26.05
C PRO A 68 -1.64 -5.76 24.93
N TYR A 69 -2.41 -6.80 25.25
CA TYR A 69 -2.88 -7.76 24.24
C TYR A 69 -4.01 -7.20 23.37
N VAL A 70 -4.87 -6.34 23.93
CA VAL A 70 -5.91 -5.66 23.14
C VAL A 70 -5.27 -4.61 22.24
N LEU A 71 -4.26 -3.90 22.76
CA LEU A 71 -3.44 -2.99 21.98
C LEU A 71 -2.74 -3.72 20.82
N LEU A 72 -2.20 -4.92 21.07
CA LEU A 72 -1.56 -5.73 20.04
C LEU A 72 -2.51 -6.06 18.88
N VAL A 73 -3.74 -6.48 19.19
CA VAL A 73 -4.77 -6.76 18.18
C VAL A 73 -5.21 -5.47 17.48
N ALA A 74 -5.42 -4.39 18.22
CA ALA A 74 -5.79 -3.09 17.66
C ALA A 74 -4.70 -2.54 16.72
N ALA A 75 -3.43 -2.67 17.10
CA ALA A 75 -2.26 -2.33 16.29
C ALA A 75 -2.19 -3.15 15.02
N TYR A 76 -2.46 -4.45 15.09
CA TYR A 76 -2.55 -5.30 13.91
C TYR A 76 -3.66 -4.84 12.95
N VAL A 77 -4.88 -4.58 13.47
CA VAL A 77 -5.99 -4.09 12.64
C VAL A 77 -5.65 -2.74 12.01
N VAL A 78 -5.07 -1.81 12.77
CA VAL A 78 -4.60 -0.53 12.23
C VAL A 78 -3.58 -0.74 11.12
N ALA A 79 -2.60 -1.63 11.33
CA ALA A 79 -1.57 -1.91 10.35
C ALA A 79 -2.14 -2.56 9.07
N CYS A 80 -3.19 -3.39 9.18
CA CYS A 80 -3.97 -3.87 8.03
C CYS A 80 -4.76 -2.75 7.35
N LEU A 81 -5.33 -1.80 8.10
CA LEU A 81 -5.95 -0.62 7.49
C LEU A 81 -4.91 0.28 6.81
N MET A 82 -3.67 0.30 7.29
CA MET A 82 -2.59 1.03 6.63
C MET A 82 -2.17 0.39 5.31
N SER A 83 -2.31 -0.94 5.17
CA SER A 83 -2.03 -1.62 3.89
C SER A 83 -3.04 -1.25 2.79
N LEU A 84 -4.21 -0.68 3.13
CA LEU A 84 -5.08 -0.04 2.15
C LEU A 84 -4.39 1.17 1.52
N ALA A 85 -3.92 2.08 2.37
CA ALA A 85 -3.33 3.36 1.97
C ALA A 85 -1.95 3.19 1.33
N VAL A 86 -1.17 2.23 1.82
CA VAL A 86 0.21 1.98 1.41
C VAL A 86 0.29 0.65 0.69
N SER A 87 0.26 0.67 -0.64
CA SER A 87 0.30 -0.53 -1.48
C SER A 87 1.71 -1.14 -1.64
N SER A 88 2.71 -0.68 -0.87
CA SER A 88 4.10 -1.18 -0.93
C SER A 88 4.42 -2.01 0.31
N ALA A 89 4.75 -3.29 0.14
CA ALA A 89 5.09 -4.19 1.25
C ALA A 89 6.34 -3.74 2.03
N THR A 90 7.40 -3.32 1.31
CA THR A 90 8.63 -2.84 1.94
C THR A 90 8.45 -1.47 2.59
N GLY A 91 7.72 -0.56 1.93
CA GLY A 91 7.42 0.77 2.48
C GLY A 91 6.56 0.70 3.73
N LEU A 92 5.52 -0.14 3.72
CA LEU A 92 4.65 -0.36 4.88
C LEU A 92 5.43 -0.94 6.07
N GLY A 93 6.31 -1.92 5.85
CA GLY A 93 7.11 -2.52 6.93
C GLY A 93 8.04 -1.50 7.62
N VAL A 94 8.76 -0.70 6.82
CA VAL A 94 9.65 0.35 7.35
C VAL A 94 8.84 1.43 8.09
N LEU A 95 7.70 1.84 7.53
CA LEU A 95 6.80 2.80 8.15
C LEU A 95 6.31 2.32 9.51
N LEU A 96 5.77 1.09 9.60
CA LEU A 96 5.27 0.50 10.83
C LEU A 96 6.38 0.32 11.88
N MET A 97 7.60 -0.05 11.46
CA MET A 97 8.76 -0.13 12.35
C MET A 97 9.23 1.24 12.86
N ALA A 98 9.12 2.29 12.06
CA ALA A 98 9.48 3.64 12.49
C ALA A 98 8.45 4.27 13.43
N THR A 99 7.18 3.82 13.38
CA THR A 99 6.05 4.52 14.01
C THR A 99 5.32 3.68 15.06
N LEU A 100 4.79 2.52 14.66
CA LEU A 100 3.94 1.67 15.49
C LEU A 100 4.77 0.80 16.44
N PHE A 101 5.95 0.34 16.01
CA PHE A 101 6.88 -0.44 16.83
C PHE A 101 7.34 0.27 18.11
N PRO A 102 7.88 1.51 18.07
CA PRO A 102 8.27 2.20 19.30
C PRO A 102 7.08 2.43 20.24
N MET A 103 5.89 2.73 19.70
CA MET A 103 4.66 2.83 20.49
C MET A 103 4.31 1.51 21.19
N MET A 104 4.25 0.40 20.47
CA MET A 104 3.88 -0.90 21.02
C MET A 104 4.85 -1.35 22.11
N THR A 105 6.16 -1.20 21.85
CA THR A 105 7.19 -1.58 22.83
C THR A 105 7.18 -0.68 24.08
N ALA A 106 6.90 0.61 23.93
CA ALA A 106 6.76 1.51 25.07
C ALA A 106 5.52 1.22 25.93
N MET A 107 4.44 0.68 25.34
CA MET A 107 3.23 0.27 26.07
C MET A 107 3.36 -1.13 26.73
N GLY A 108 4.56 -1.72 26.70
CA GLY A 108 4.89 -2.97 27.37
C GLY A 108 4.66 -4.23 26.53
N ILE A 109 4.42 -4.12 25.21
CA ILE A 109 4.38 -5.29 24.31
C ILE A 109 5.82 -5.79 24.07
N SER A 110 6.02 -7.11 24.08
CA SER A 110 7.33 -7.69 23.81
C SER A 110 7.82 -7.33 22.40
N ARG A 111 9.13 -7.05 22.25
CA ARG A 111 9.72 -6.67 20.95
C ARG A 111 9.42 -7.68 19.84
N PRO A 112 9.52 -9.01 20.05
CA PRO A 112 9.20 -10.00 19.02
C PRO A 112 7.74 -9.93 18.57
N ALA A 113 6.80 -9.73 19.51
CA ALA A 113 5.38 -9.60 19.21
C ALA A 113 5.09 -8.33 18.40
N ALA A 114 5.71 -7.20 18.77
CA ALA A 114 5.61 -5.95 18.02
C ALA A 114 6.16 -6.07 16.59
N VAL A 115 7.31 -6.75 16.39
CA VAL A 115 7.86 -7.03 15.05
C VAL A 115 6.92 -7.92 14.24
N ALA A 116 6.37 -8.98 14.84
CA ALA A 116 5.44 -9.88 14.17
C ALA A 116 4.20 -9.13 13.67
N VAL A 117 3.65 -8.22 14.49
CA VAL A 117 2.52 -7.37 14.11
C VAL A 117 2.89 -6.38 13.00
N CYS A 118 4.10 -5.82 13.00
CA CYS A 118 4.55 -4.94 11.91
C CYS A 118 4.74 -5.70 10.58
N ALA A 119 5.10 -6.98 10.62
CA ALA A 119 5.33 -7.80 9.42
C ALA A 119 4.04 -8.43 8.85
N SER A 120 3.12 -8.82 9.72
CA SER A 120 1.91 -9.59 9.35
C SER A 120 0.98 -8.92 8.31
N PRO A 121 0.81 -7.58 8.27
CA PRO A 121 -0.04 -6.92 7.28
C PRO A 121 0.41 -7.14 5.83
N ALA A 122 1.70 -7.39 5.60
CA ALA A 122 2.21 -7.65 4.24
C ALA A 122 1.66 -8.96 3.65
N ALA A 123 1.16 -9.87 4.49
CA ALA A 123 0.55 -11.12 4.04
C ALA A 123 -0.90 -10.94 3.55
N ILE A 124 -1.54 -9.79 3.83
CA ILE A 124 -2.94 -9.53 3.48
C ILE A 124 -3.02 -8.31 2.56
N ILE A 125 -3.47 -8.56 1.33
CA ILE A 125 -3.58 -7.53 0.30
C ILE A 125 -5.01 -6.96 0.33
N LEU A 126 -5.20 -5.88 1.07
CA LEU A 126 -6.52 -5.25 1.24
C LEU A 126 -6.80 -4.19 0.16
N SER A 127 -5.74 -3.61 -0.42
CA SER A 127 -5.85 -2.46 -1.33
C SER A 127 -6.28 -2.88 -2.75
N PRO A 128 -7.40 -2.33 -3.29
CA PRO A 128 -7.82 -2.59 -4.68
C PRO A 128 -6.81 -2.06 -5.69
N THR A 129 -5.99 -1.09 -5.29
CA THR A 129 -4.95 -0.47 -6.11
C THR A 129 -3.59 -1.12 -5.92
N SER A 130 -3.50 -2.27 -5.25
CA SER A 130 -2.25 -3.03 -5.20
C SER A 130 -1.96 -3.69 -6.55
N GLY A 131 -0.69 -3.76 -6.94
CA GLY A 131 -0.28 -4.36 -8.21
C GLY A 131 -0.73 -5.82 -8.33
N ASP A 132 -0.70 -6.59 -7.23
CA ASP A 132 -1.11 -7.98 -7.21
C ASP A 132 -2.61 -8.15 -7.49
N VAL A 133 -3.46 -7.28 -6.92
CA VAL A 133 -4.91 -7.31 -7.14
C VAL A 133 -5.26 -6.88 -8.56
N VAL A 134 -4.56 -5.90 -9.12
CA VAL A 134 -4.75 -5.46 -10.51
C VAL A 134 -4.43 -6.59 -11.49
N ILE A 135 -3.30 -7.29 -11.29
CA ILE A 135 -2.92 -8.44 -12.12
C ILE A 135 -3.94 -9.57 -11.94
N ALA A 136 -4.35 -9.87 -10.71
CA ALA A 136 -5.31 -10.94 -10.43
C ALA A 136 -6.71 -10.65 -11.04
N ALA A 137 -7.14 -9.39 -11.03
CA ALA A 137 -8.37 -8.96 -11.71
C ALA A 137 -8.28 -9.15 -13.23
N GLU A 138 -7.18 -8.72 -13.87
CA GLU A 138 -6.99 -8.94 -15.32
C GLU A 138 -7.01 -10.43 -15.66
N LYS A 139 -6.35 -11.27 -14.85
CA LYS A 139 -6.27 -12.72 -15.08
C LYS A 139 -7.59 -13.45 -14.84
N SER A 140 -8.42 -12.96 -13.94
CA SER A 140 -9.75 -13.53 -13.68
C SER A 140 -10.80 -13.06 -14.70
N GLY A 141 -10.49 -12.06 -15.53
CA GLY A 141 -11.44 -11.47 -16.48
C GLY A 141 -12.56 -10.67 -15.79
N LEU A 142 -12.40 -10.35 -14.51
CA LEU A 142 -13.35 -9.58 -13.72
C LEU A 142 -12.93 -8.10 -13.71
N ALA A 143 -13.93 -7.21 -13.66
CA ALA A 143 -13.67 -5.79 -13.42
C ALA A 143 -12.98 -5.62 -12.05
N LEU A 144 -12.04 -4.67 -11.96
CA LEU A 144 -11.22 -4.47 -10.76
C LEU A 144 -12.05 -4.21 -9.51
N ASP A 145 -13.10 -3.41 -9.62
CA ASP A 145 -14.01 -3.07 -8.52
C ASP A 145 -14.77 -4.30 -8.03
N VAL A 146 -15.25 -5.14 -8.95
CA VAL A 146 -15.93 -6.39 -8.65
C VAL A 146 -14.97 -7.35 -7.95
N PHE A 147 -13.79 -7.55 -8.52
CA PHE A 147 -12.78 -8.45 -7.95
C PHE A 147 -12.37 -7.97 -6.55
N ALA A 148 -12.03 -6.70 -6.39
CA ALA A 148 -11.59 -6.19 -5.09
C ALA A 148 -12.67 -6.23 -4.01
N VAL A 149 -13.91 -5.82 -4.31
CA VAL A 149 -14.97 -5.70 -3.31
C VAL A 149 -15.65 -7.02 -3.01
N GLN A 150 -15.89 -7.85 -4.04
CA GLN A 150 -16.67 -9.08 -3.89
C GLN A 150 -15.79 -10.29 -3.58
N THR A 151 -14.51 -10.27 -3.93
CA THR A 151 -13.62 -11.42 -3.71
C THR A 151 -12.51 -11.12 -2.70
N VAL A 152 -11.70 -10.08 -2.92
CA VAL A 152 -10.52 -9.82 -2.09
C VAL A 152 -10.91 -9.29 -0.70
N LEU A 153 -11.84 -8.34 -0.64
CA LEU A 153 -12.24 -7.70 0.62
C LEU A 153 -12.86 -8.69 1.63
N PRO A 154 -13.84 -9.56 1.27
CA PRO A 154 -14.41 -10.52 2.22
C PRO A 154 -13.39 -11.56 2.70
N VAL A 155 -12.54 -12.07 1.79
CA VAL A 155 -11.48 -13.02 2.14
C VAL A 155 -10.47 -12.38 3.08
N SER A 156 -10.10 -11.12 2.83
CA SER A 156 -9.16 -10.38 3.67
C SER A 156 -9.74 -10.11 5.06
N ILE A 157 -11.02 -9.76 5.18
CA ILE A 157 -11.69 -9.57 6.48
C ILE A 157 -11.64 -10.87 7.29
N CYS A 158 -11.99 -12.01 6.69
CA CYS A 158 -11.90 -13.31 7.34
C CYS A 158 -10.46 -13.62 7.78
N ALA A 159 -9.48 -13.37 6.92
CA ALA A 159 -8.06 -13.58 7.23
C ALA A 159 -7.59 -12.68 8.39
N ILE A 160 -7.99 -11.41 8.41
CA ILE A 160 -7.67 -10.46 9.48
C ILE A 160 -8.24 -10.96 10.82
N ILE A 161 -9.49 -11.44 10.85
CA ILE A 161 -10.10 -11.95 12.09
C ILE A 161 -9.34 -13.16 12.62
N VAL A 162 -9.01 -14.11 11.75
CA VAL A 162 -8.26 -15.32 12.14
C VAL A 162 -6.85 -14.97 12.60
N MET A 163 -6.15 -14.10 11.88
CA MET A 163 -4.81 -13.64 12.23
C MET A 163 -4.80 -12.82 13.52
N ALA A 164 -5.82 -11.98 13.75
CA ALA A 164 -5.98 -11.23 14.99
C ALA A 164 -6.16 -12.17 16.19
N ALA A 165 -7.02 -13.19 16.06
CA ALA A 165 -7.21 -14.20 17.09
C ALA A 165 -5.91 -14.99 17.34
N ALA A 166 -5.25 -15.44 16.26
CA ALA A 166 -3.98 -16.14 16.35
C ALA A 166 -2.90 -15.27 17.02
N ALA A 167 -2.77 -14.00 16.63
CA ALA A 167 -1.84 -13.06 17.22
C ALA A 167 -2.12 -12.84 18.71
N PHE A 168 -3.38 -12.78 19.13
CA PHE A 168 -3.73 -12.66 20.54
C PHE A 168 -3.31 -13.91 21.35
N PHE A 169 -3.75 -15.10 20.94
CA PHE A 169 -3.50 -16.33 21.69
C PHE A 169 -2.03 -16.75 21.65
N TRP A 170 -1.39 -16.63 20.49
CA TRP A 170 0.01 -17.02 20.32
C TRP A 170 0.95 -16.13 21.10
N ASN A 171 0.81 -14.79 21.01
CA ASN A 171 1.66 -13.89 21.77
C ASN A 171 1.42 -14.04 23.28
N LYS A 172 0.18 -14.25 23.74
CA LYS A 172 -0.12 -14.53 25.14
C LYS A 172 0.53 -15.82 25.66
N TYR A 173 0.55 -16.86 24.84
CA TYR A 173 1.25 -18.10 25.19
C TYR A 173 2.77 -17.89 25.27
N LEU A 174 3.34 -17.19 24.29
CA LEU A 174 4.77 -16.97 24.21
C LEU A 174 5.28 -16.06 25.33
N ASP A 175 4.58 -14.96 25.62
CA ASP A 175 4.93 -14.05 26.72
C ASP A 175 4.84 -14.76 28.09
N LYS A 176 3.89 -15.70 28.26
CA LYS A 176 3.81 -16.53 29.47
C LYS A 176 4.98 -17.53 29.59
N LYS A 177 5.45 -18.04 28.46
CA LYS A 177 6.57 -19.01 28.40
C LYS A 177 7.92 -18.33 28.66
N GLU A 178 8.12 -17.13 28.11
CA GLU A 178 9.38 -16.39 28.15
C GLU A 178 9.53 -15.47 29.39
N ASN A 179 8.46 -15.32 30.19
CA ASN A 179 8.44 -14.48 31.39
C ASN A 179 8.86 -13.01 31.13
N THR A 180 8.47 -12.47 29.98
CA THR A 180 8.87 -11.12 29.55
C THR A 180 8.26 -10.05 30.47
N PRO A 181 9.05 -9.19 31.15
CA PRO A 181 8.51 -8.10 31.93
C PRO A 181 7.85 -7.07 31.02
N MET A 182 6.53 -6.90 31.15
CA MET A 182 5.75 -5.87 30.44
C MET A 182 5.87 -4.55 31.19
N GLU A 183 7.03 -3.89 31.11
CA GLU A 183 7.24 -2.60 31.74
C GLU A 183 6.83 -1.48 30.78
N ARG A 184 5.93 -0.59 31.25
CA ARG A 184 5.47 0.55 30.46
C ARG A 184 6.46 1.70 30.61
N VAL A 185 6.93 2.19 29.48
CA VAL A 185 7.73 3.40 29.41
C VAL A 185 6.86 4.50 28.83
N ASP A 186 6.90 5.68 29.43
CA ASP A 186 6.11 6.82 28.97
C ASP A 186 6.51 7.20 27.54
N VAL A 187 5.51 7.27 26.65
CA VAL A 187 5.73 7.36 25.21
C VAL A 187 6.07 8.80 24.84
N SER A 188 7.26 9.05 24.31
CA SER A 188 7.55 10.29 23.60
C SER A 188 6.65 10.40 22.35
N GLU A 189 5.87 11.47 22.25
CA GLU A 189 4.91 11.71 21.16
C GLU A 189 5.52 11.47 19.77
N ILE A 190 4.76 10.79 18.88
CA ILE A 190 5.10 10.68 17.46
C ILE A 190 5.12 12.10 16.87
N LYS A 191 6.32 12.66 16.69
CA LYS A 191 6.50 13.91 15.97
C LYS A 191 6.23 13.65 14.48
N VAL A 192 5.27 14.37 13.94
CA VAL A 192 5.00 14.40 12.50
C VAL A 192 4.93 15.87 12.12
N ASP A 193 5.84 16.26 11.25
CA ASP A 193 6.00 17.64 10.79
C ASP A 193 5.05 18.01 9.63
N ALA A 194 4.36 17.03 9.05
CA ALA A 194 3.45 17.23 7.92
C ALA A 194 2.01 17.60 8.36
N PRO A 195 1.28 18.41 7.56
CA PRO A 195 -0.08 18.86 7.90
C PRO A 195 -1.10 17.72 7.99
N ALA A 196 -2.04 17.82 8.93
CA ALA A 196 -3.02 16.75 9.22
C ALA A 196 -3.89 16.33 8.01
N PHE A 197 -4.19 17.24 7.08
CA PHE A 197 -5.01 16.93 5.90
C PHE A 197 -4.29 16.07 4.86
N TYR A 198 -2.97 15.88 4.97
CA TYR A 198 -2.23 14.96 4.09
C TYR A 198 -2.68 13.52 4.27
N CYS A 199 -3.41 13.19 5.34
CA CYS A 199 -3.89 11.83 5.58
C CYS A 199 -4.84 11.32 4.49
N ILE A 200 -5.49 12.19 3.72
CA ILE A 200 -6.43 11.81 2.66
C ILE A 200 -5.69 11.45 1.36
N LEU A 201 -4.51 12.04 1.12
CA LEU A 201 -3.79 11.89 -0.15
C LEU A 201 -3.49 10.42 -0.49
N PRO A 202 -3.00 9.57 0.43
CA PRO A 202 -2.73 8.17 0.14
C PRO A 202 -3.98 7.35 -0.24
N PHE A 203 -5.18 7.81 0.13
CA PHE A 203 -6.44 7.15 -0.20
C PHE A 203 -7.05 7.62 -1.52
N LEU A 204 -6.51 8.66 -2.17
CA LEU A 204 -7.04 9.21 -3.42
C LEU A 204 -7.22 8.16 -4.53
N PRO A 205 -6.27 7.25 -4.80
CA PRO A 205 -6.44 6.25 -5.84
C PRO A 205 -7.61 5.31 -5.56
N ILE A 206 -7.78 4.91 -4.29
CA ILE A 206 -8.89 4.05 -3.87
C ILE A 206 -10.22 4.78 -4.05
N ILE A 207 -10.32 6.02 -3.54
CA ILE A 207 -11.51 6.85 -3.71
C ILE A 207 -11.85 7.00 -5.20
N GLY A 208 -10.85 7.26 -6.05
CA GLY A 208 -11.03 7.37 -7.49
C GLY A 208 -11.55 6.09 -8.13
N VAL A 209 -11.03 4.91 -7.76
CA VAL A 209 -11.53 3.62 -8.28
C VAL A 209 -13.00 3.41 -7.93
N PHE A 210 -13.43 3.75 -6.72
CA PHE A 210 -14.83 3.62 -6.31
C PHE A 210 -15.75 4.67 -6.92
N LEU A 211 -15.26 5.89 -7.11
CA LEU A 211 -16.04 7.01 -7.64
C LEU A 211 -16.20 6.93 -9.16
N PHE A 212 -15.19 6.39 -9.86
CA PHE A 212 -15.13 6.30 -11.32
C PHE A 212 -15.24 4.85 -11.85
N ASN A 213 -15.92 3.94 -11.15
CA ASN A 213 -16.17 2.58 -11.66
C ASN A 213 -17.34 2.49 -12.68
N GLY A 214 -17.96 3.61 -13.06
CA GLY A 214 -19.14 3.64 -13.94
C GLY A 214 -20.49 3.27 -13.31
N ARG A 215 -20.50 2.74 -12.06
CA ARG A 215 -21.73 2.49 -11.27
C ARG A 215 -22.10 3.70 -10.41
N THR A 216 -21.10 4.39 -9.84
CA THR A 216 -21.31 5.55 -8.97
C THR A 216 -21.65 6.81 -9.76
N ILE A 217 -20.96 7.03 -10.89
CA ILE A 217 -21.28 8.07 -11.87
C ILE A 217 -21.65 7.37 -13.19
N PRO A 218 -22.93 7.41 -13.61
CA PRO A 218 -23.38 6.73 -14.82
C PRO A 218 -22.57 7.19 -16.04
N GLY A 219 -21.92 6.25 -16.73
CA GLY A 219 -21.19 6.51 -17.98
C GLY A 219 -19.75 7.01 -17.84
N LEU A 220 -19.23 7.19 -16.62
CA LEU A 220 -17.84 7.59 -16.39
C LEU A 220 -17.05 6.45 -15.73
N SER A 221 -16.44 5.62 -16.58
CA SER A 221 -15.48 4.59 -16.17
C SER A 221 -14.07 5.06 -16.52
N LEU A 222 -13.24 5.33 -15.51
CA LEU A 222 -11.84 5.63 -15.73
C LEU A 222 -10.99 4.40 -15.46
N ASP A 223 -10.01 4.17 -16.34
CA ASP A 223 -8.97 3.20 -16.06
C ASP A 223 -8.14 3.63 -14.85
N ILE A 224 -7.63 2.64 -14.12
CA ILE A 224 -6.75 2.87 -12.96
C ILE A 224 -5.53 3.74 -13.30
N TYR A 225 -5.03 3.69 -14.54
CA TYR A 225 -3.93 4.57 -15.00
C TYR A 225 -4.29 6.04 -14.80
N THR A 226 -5.45 6.46 -15.31
CA THR A 226 -5.92 7.83 -15.25
C THR A 226 -6.19 8.26 -13.82
N ILE A 227 -6.73 7.36 -12.99
CA ILE A 227 -6.99 7.61 -11.57
C ILE A 227 -5.69 7.85 -10.80
N VAL A 228 -4.67 7.02 -11.02
CA VAL A 228 -3.38 7.14 -10.32
C VAL A 228 -2.63 8.39 -10.79
N VAL A 229 -2.60 8.66 -12.10
CA VAL A 229 -2.00 9.91 -12.64
C VAL A 229 -2.72 11.14 -12.09
N GLY A 230 -4.05 11.12 -12.04
CA GLY A 230 -4.85 12.19 -11.43
C GLY A 230 -4.55 12.35 -9.94
N SER A 231 -4.32 11.27 -9.21
CA SER A 231 -3.97 11.29 -7.79
C SER A 231 -2.56 11.87 -7.55
N ILE A 232 -1.59 11.53 -8.41
CA ILE A 232 -0.24 12.14 -8.38
C ILE A 232 -0.33 13.63 -8.69
N PHE A 233 -1.10 14.01 -9.71
CA PHE A 233 -1.29 15.41 -10.10
C PHE A 233 -1.96 16.22 -8.98
N LEU A 234 -3.05 15.72 -8.40
CA LEU A 234 -3.71 16.34 -7.24
C LEU A 234 -2.76 16.44 -6.05
N GLY A 235 -1.98 15.39 -5.76
CA GLY A 235 -0.96 15.40 -4.72
C GLY A 235 0.12 16.45 -4.96
N ALA A 236 0.57 16.63 -6.20
CA ALA A 236 1.54 17.66 -6.59
C ALA A 236 0.95 19.08 -6.47
N VAL A 237 -0.30 19.28 -6.87
CA VAL A 237 -1.00 20.57 -6.71
C VAL A 237 -1.16 20.91 -5.23
N VAL A 238 -1.56 19.95 -4.41
CA VAL A 238 -1.69 20.14 -2.95
C VAL A 238 -0.34 20.47 -2.33
N ASP A 239 0.72 19.72 -2.67
CA ASP A 239 2.08 20.00 -2.20
C ASP A 239 2.58 21.40 -2.64
N PHE A 240 2.31 21.79 -3.88
CA PHE A 240 2.66 23.11 -4.42
C PHE A 240 1.98 24.27 -3.68
N ILE A 241 0.69 24.13 -3.38
CA ILE A 241 -0.08 25.14 -2.61
C ILE A 241 0.48 25.25 -1.20
N VAL A 242 0.79 24.12 -0.57
CA VAL A 242 1.27 24.05 0.82
C VAL A 242 2.68 24.61 0.98
N LYS A 243 3.54 24.38 -0.01
CA LYS A 243 4.89 24.96 -0.09
C LYS A 243 4.90 26.40 -0.57
N ARG A 244 3.76 27.11 -0.53
CA ARG A 244 3.63 28.54 -0.88
C ARG A 244 4.13 28.82 -2.31
N PHE A 245 3.72 28.00 -3.29
CA PHE A 245 4.06 28.16 -4.70
C PHE A 245 5.55 27.97 -5.05
N ASN A 246 6.32 27.24 -4.23
CA ASN A 246 7.71 26.93 -4.54
C ASN A 246 7.82 25.74 -5.51
N GLY A 247 7.78 26.05 -6.80
CA GLY A 247 7.79 25.03 -7.87
C GLY A 247 9.05 24.15 -7.90
N LYS A 248 10.22 24.67 -7.50
CA LYS A 248 11.45 23.86 -7.47
C LYS A 248 11.34 22.70 -6.49
N LYS A 249 10.88 22.98 -5.26
CA LYS A 249 10.73 21.95 -4.23
C LYS A 249 9.62 20.94 -4.54
N THR A 250 8.56 21.35 -5.23
CA THR A 250 7.52 20.40 -5.65
C THR A 250 8.01 19.51 -6.80
N LEU A 251 8.82 20.04 -7.72
CA LEU A 251 9.44 19.24 -8.78
C LEU A 251 10.48 18.26 -8.23
N GLU A 252 11.30 18.67 -7.25
CA GLU A 252 12.24 17.80 -6.54
C GLU A 252 11.49 16.66 -5.82
N ASP A 253 10.38 16.95 -5.14
CA ASP A 253 9.56 15.91 -4.50
C ASP A 253 8.86 15.01 -5.53
N LEU A 254 8.40 15.56 -6.65
CA LEU A 254 7.82 14.77 -7.74
C LEU A 254 8.87 13.86 -8.40
N GLU A 255 10.16 14.24 -8.36
CA GLU A 255 11.24 13.38 -8.83
C GLU A 255 11.30 12.08 -8.03
N SER A 256 10.92 12.08 -6.74
CA SER A 256 10.84 10.86 -5.94
C SER A 256 9.84 9.85 -6.53
N CYS A 257 8.73 10.34 -7.11
CA CYS A 257 7.75 9.52 -7.82
C CYS A 257 8.38 8.82 -9.02
N TYR A 258 9.19 9.56 -9.79
CA TYR A 258 9.86 9.03 -10.99
C TYR A 258 10.99 8.07 -10.62
N GLN A 259 11.76 8.38 -9.57
CA GLN A 259 12.88 7.55 -9.11
C GLN A 259 12.43 6.19 -8.58
N ALA A 260 11.20 6.07 -8.10
CA ALA A 260 10.62 4.82 -7.61
C ALA A 260 10.07 3.90 -8.70
N TRP A 261 10.13 4.29 -9.97
CA TRP A 261 9.70 3.43 -11.06
C TRP A 261 10.66 2.24 -11.23
N PRO A 262 10.16 0.98 -11.15
CA PRO A 262 10.99 -0.23 -11.18
C PRO A 262 11.84 -0.44 -12.45
N MET A 263 11.67 0.38 -13.50
CA MET A 263 12.58 0.40 -14.65
C MET A 263 13.97 0.98 -14.34
N ARG A 264 14.14 1.68 -13.22
CA ARG A 264 15.48 1.94 -12.68
C ARG A 264 15.99 0.65 -12.01
N LEU A 265 16.50 -0.27 -12.83
CA LEU A 265 17.60 -1.12 -12.39
C LEU A 265 18.66 -0.14 -11.85
N LYS A 266 18.76 -0.02 -10.53
CA LYS A 266 19.99 0.47 -9.92
C LYS A 266 21.05 -0.50 -10.41
N VAL A 267 21.74 -0.08 -11.47
CA VAL A 267 23.04 -0.64 -11.84
C VAL A 267 23.86 -0.49 -10.57
N TRP A 268 24.11 -1.63 -9.93
CA TRP A 268 25.01 -1.73 -8.79
C TRP A 268 26.38 -1.19 -9.17
#